data_AF-A0A0S7ZTW9-F1
#
_entry.id   AF-A0A0S7ZTW9-F1
#
_cell.length_a   1.000
_cell.length_b   1.000
_cell.length_c   1.000
_cell.angle_alpha   90.00
_cell.angle_beta   90.00
_cell.angle_gamma   90.00
#
_symmetry.space_group_name_H-M   'P 1'
#
loop_
_entity.id
_entity.type
_entity.pdbx_description
1 polymer ?
#
loop_
_entity_poly.entity_id
_entity_poly.type
_entity_poly.pdbx_seq_one_letter_code
_entity_poly.pdbx_strand_id
1 'polypeptide(L)'
;MVRDADSWYNARESHYQTTSVKSTLTLFLCGAVALGTSPPLCAQTVTGQVVDSASGALVDVGFMALIDESGHEVARTLTDRRGRFSLGAPQAGRYKLQSLRIGYRAWQSPLFELAAGQVLDYRLTVIALPVRLAEVEVTAEARCEVGPEGSARTAVLWEEARKALAAASWTASKRDLHYTMRLYERDLDRRARNVVKEQHTTRSGFYTTPFQSAPPEQLAEHGYLRHNWDGTATFFAPDADVLLSESFQRTHCFKAVRDQHDHPGLIGLAFEPVGGHSAVDVAGTLWLDESAAELRTIEYRYTRLPPDIRDQRVGGELEFMPVPSGAWIVREWFIRMPAVGVRLGLGPVPDSVVTGFRESGGEVTRLAASDGSEVYAAEFATLIGSVFDSTNGRPLAGALVTIVGTDRSTQTRWDGTFHIAGPMQGEYAVRLSHPSLDSLGIMTPGTAVEFSRGEVVRVSLAIPPLSRIRAALCPGESWGQAVRAIVGVVRDGQTGAPVAAAQVVVSWQLVEGNRTLMQATDVEAVAVTDGSGSFTLCSLPAS
;
A
#
# COMPACT_ATOMS: atom_id res chain seq x y z
N MET A 1 13.55 -5.64 -18.25
CA MET A 1 13.92 -5.27 -16.86
C MET A 1 13.05 -4.09 -16.50
N VAL A 2 12.17 -4.23 -15.49
CA VAL A 2 11.31 -3.13 -15.01
C VAL A 2 12.11 -2.36 -13.97
N ARG A 3 12.40 -1.08 -14.21
CA ARG A 3 13.15 -0.22 -13.29
C ARG A 3 12.29 0.94 -12.80
N ASP A 4 12.46 1.16 -11.50
CA ASP A 4 12.51 2.40 -10.74
C ASP A 4 11.31 3.37 -10.85
N ALA A 5 10.48 3.36 -9.80
CA ALA A 5 9.65 4.52 -9.45
C ALA A 5 10.49 5.71 -8.92
N ASP A 6 11.81 5.56 -8.74
CA ASP A 6 12.70 6.67 -8.43
C ASP A 6 12.81 7.72 -9.57
N SER A 7 12.43 7.34 -10.80
CA SER A 7 12.43 8.24 -11.96
C SER A 7 11.39 9.37 -11.87
N TRP A 8 10.40 9.29 -11.00
CA TRP A 8 9.32 10.29 -10.95
C TRP A 8 9.74 11.61 -10.34
N TYR A 9 10.78 11.63 -9.51
CA TYR A 9 11.12 12.81 -8.70
C TYR A 9 12.29 13.66 -9.20
N ASN A 10 13.14 13.16 -10.12
CA ASN A 10 14.38 13.85 -10.51
C ASN A 10 14.30 14.70 -11.78
N ALA A 11 13.14 14.85 -12.41
CA ALA A 11 13.05 15.43 -13.77
C ALA A 11 12.96 16.97 -13.85
N ARG A 12 13.16 17.75 -12.77
CA ARG A 12 13.02 19.23 -12.85
C ARG A 12 13.99 20.11 -12.06
N GLU A 13 15.14 19.62 -11.58
CA GLU A 13 16.11 20.49 -10.88
C GLU A 13 17.36 20.91 -11.69
N SER A 14 17.62 20.35 -12.88
CA SER A 14 18.74 20.82 -13.69
C SER A 14 18.29 21.86 -14.72
N HIS A 15 18.34 23.15 -14.35
CA HIS A 15 18.75 24.28 -15.23
C HIS A 15 18.38 25.63 -14.61
N TYR A 16 19.11 26.07 -13.58
CA TYR A 16 19.38 27.49 -13.38
C TYR A 16 20.85 27.65 -12.98
N GLN A 17 21.71 27.84 -13.98
CA GLN A 17 23.08 28.30 -13.78
C GLN A 17 23.02 29.75 -13.27
N THR A 18 23.40 29.94 -12.02
CA THR A 18 23.65 31.24 -11.39
C THR A 18 24.93 31.84 -11.97
N THR A 19 24.79 32.75 -12.94
CA THR A 19 25.87 33.67 -13.31
C THR A 19 26.00 34.75 -12.24
N SER A 20 27.06 34.62 -11.44
CA SER A 20 27.55 35.64 -10.52
C SER A 20 27.94 36.90 -11.30
N VAL A 21 27.24 38.01 -11.07
CA VAL A 21 27.66 39.35 -11.53
C VAL A 21 27.99 40.19 -10.31
N LYS A 22 29.23 40.69 -10.30
CA LYS A 22 29.84 41.51 -9.25
C LYS A 22 29.12 42.87 -9.17
N SER A 23 28.67 43.23 -7.97
CA SER A 23 28.15 44.55 -7.64
C SER A 23 29.26 45.60 -7.65
N THR A 24 29.18 46.55 -8.58
CA THR A 24 29.95 47.80 -8.54
C THR A 24 29.00 48.92 -8.13
N LEU A 25 29.31 49.55 -7.00
CA LEU A 25 28.60 50.68 -6.41
C LEU A 25 28.70 51.89 -7.36
N THR A 26 27.59 52.49 -7.77
CA THR A 26 27.59 53.82 -8.39
C THR A 26 26.38 54.60 -7.89
N LEU A 27 26.66 55.67 -7.13
CA LEU A 27 25.70 56.68 -6.69
C LEU A 27 25.06 57.35 -7.92
N PHE A 28 23.73 57.40 -7.98
CA PHE A 28 23.01 58.38 -8.80
C PHE A 28 21.87 59.03 -8.00
N LEU A 29 21.79 60.34 -8.21
CA LEU A 29 21.06 61.37 -7.50
C LEU A 29 19.53 61.28 -7.67
N CYS A 30 18.84 61.78 -6.65
CA CYS A 30 17.40 62.04 -6.50
C CYS A 30 16.59 62.29 -7.78
N GLY A 31 15.62 61.41 -8.04
CA GLY A 31 14.40 61.71 -8.79
C GLY A 31 13.20 61.41 -7.90
N ALA A 32 12.39 62.42 -7.60
CA ALA A 32 11.21 62.31 -6.74
C ALA A 32 10.17 61.36 -7.36
N VAL A 33 10.07 60.15 -6.80
CA VAL A 33 8.98 59.21 -7.11
C VAL A 33 7.80 59.58 -6.22
N ALA A 34 6.70 59.98 -6.87
CA ALA A 34 5.42 60.17 -6.22
C ALA A 34 5.05 58.88 -5.46
N LEU A 35 4.88 59.00 -4.14
CA LEU A 35 4.25 58.00 -3.29
C LEU A 35 2.80 57.84 -3.76
N GLY A 36 2.59 56.96 -4.75
CA GLY A 36 1.27 56.42 -5.04
C GLY A 36 0.83 55.67 -3.80
N THR A 37 -0.14 56.24 -3.08
CA THR A 37 -0.86 55.56 -2.03
C THR A 37 -1.57 54.36 -2.65
N SER A 38 -0.97 53.18 -2.56
CA SER A 38 -1.68 51.93 -2.83
C SER A 38 -2.94 51.93 -1.96
N PRO A 39 -4.15 51.85 -2.52
CA PRO A 39 -5.35 51.76 -1.70
C PRO A 39 -5.22 50.54 -0.79
N PRO A 40 -5.71 50.61 0.47
CA PRO A 40 -5.71 49.44 1.35
C PRO A 40 -6.43 48.30 0.61
N LEU A 41 -5.76 47.16 0.48
CA LEU A 41 -6.41 45.92 0.05
C LEU A 41 -7.48 45.60 1.11
N CYS A 42 -8.72 46.01 0.85
CA CYS A 42 -9.85 45.65 1.68
C CYS A 42 -10.12 44.15 1.49
N ALA A 43 -9.72 43.33 2.47
CA ALA A 43 -10.05 41.92 2.50
C ALA A 43 -11.47 41.73 3.05
N GLN A 44 -12.49 41.85 2.19
CA GLN A 44 -13.85 41.42 2.55
C GLN A 44 -13.87 39.90 2.76
N THR A 45 -14.56 39.46 3.81
CA THR A 45 -14.53 38.08 4.27
C THR A 45 -15.93 37.59 4.58
N VAL A 46 -16.26 36.37 4.18
CA VAL A 46 -17.46 35.65 4.62
C VAL A 46 -17.02 34.61 5.64
N THR A 47 -17.47 34.75 6.88
CA THR A 47 -17.31 33.74 7.92
C THR A 47 -18.63 33.02 8.13
N GLY A 48 -18.61 31.86 8.77
CA GLY A 48 -19.87 31.19 9.09
C GLY A 48 -19.73 29.86 9.77
N GLN A 49 -20.88 29.21 9.97
CA GLN A 49 -20.98 27.87 10.54
C GLN A 49 -22.00 27.01 9.78
N VAL A 50 -21.63 25.76 9.51
CA VAL A 50 -22.46 24.73 8.88
C VAL A 50 -23.02 23.78 9.92
N VAL A 51 -24.34 23.60 9.90
CA VAL A 51 -25.04 22.66 10.79
C VAL A 51 -26.00 21.78 10.01
N ASP A 52 -26.16 20.54 10.45
CA ASP A 52 -27.15 19.61 9.89
C ASP A 52 -28.55 20.04 10.35
N SER A 53 -29.47 20.12 9.41
CA SER A 53 -30.84 20.59 9.64
C SER A 53 -31.70 19.65 10.47
N ALA A 54 -31.41 18.34 10.46
CA ALA A 54 -32.24 17.33 11.13
C ALA A 54 -31.75 17.06 12.56
N SER A 55 -30.45 16.93 12.74
CA SER A 55 -29.79 16.57 14.00
C SER A 55 -29.28 17.77 14.78
N GLY A 56 -29.09 18.92 14.12
CA GLY A 56 -28.38 20.07 14.69
C GLY A 56 -26.88 19.81 14.87
N ALA A 57 -26.37 18.66 14.43
CA ALA A 57 -24.95 18.33 14.52
C ALA A 57 -24.12 19.33 13.70
N LEU A 58 -22.91 19.63 14.18
CA LEU A 58 -21.96 20.41 13.42
C LEU A 58 -21.52 19.56 12.22
N VAL A 59 -21.57 20.14 11.02
CA VAL A 59 -21.09 19.45 9.83
C VAL A 59 -19.62 19.76 9.68
N ASP A 60 -18.80 18.81 10.10
CA ASP A 60 -17.37 18.87 9.90
C ASP A 60 -17.00 18.55 8.44
N VAL A 61 -15.84 19.07 7.99
CA VAL A 61 -15.13 18.54 6.82
C VAL A 61 -15.89 18.68 5.48
N GLY A 62 -16.38 19.88 5.14
CA GLY A 62 -17.04 20.19 3.87
C GLY A 62 -16.41 21.37 3.13
N PHE A 63 -16.51 21.38 1.80
CA PHE A 63 -16.09 22.53 1.01
C PHE A 63 -17.09 23.67 1.10
N MET A 64 -16.54 24.87 1.23
CA MET A 64 -17.25 26.12 1.08
C MET A 64 -16.65 26.88 -0.10
N ALA A 65 -17.48 27.18 -1.08
CA ALA A 65 -17.11 27.93 -2.27
C ALA A 65 -17.87 29.27 -2.29
N LEU A 66 -17.15 30.34 -2.62
CA LEU A 66 -17.73 31.63 -2.93
C LEU A 66 -17.83 31.74 -4.45
N ILE A 67 -19.05 31.90 -4.94
CA ILE A 67 -19.36 31.96 -6.37
C ILE A 67 -19.80 33.39 -6.70
N ASP A 68 -19.24 33.98 -7.75
CA ASP A 68 -19.67 35.30 -8.23
C ASP A 68 -21.02 35.24 -8.98
N GLU A 69 -21.51 36.40 -9.39
CA GLU A 69 -22.77 36.50 -10.13
C GLU A 69 -22.74 35.79 -11.50
N SER A 70 -21.56 35.65 -12.11
CA SER A 70 -21.38 34.94 -13.37
C SER A 70 -21.31 33.41 -13.21
N GLY A 71 -21.32 32.91 -11.98
CA GLY A 71 -21.26 31.48 -11.68
C GLY A 71 -19.84 30.94 -11.53
N HIS A 72 -18.81 31.80 -11.55
CA HIS A 72 -17.44 31.38 -11.34
C HIS A 72 -17.09 31.31 -9.86
N GLU A 73 -16.38 30.27 -9.47
CA GLU A 73 -15.82 30.15 -8.13
C GLU A 73 -14.62 31.10 -7.98
N VAL A 74 -14.72 32.05 -7.05
CA VAL A 74 -13.68 33.07 -6.81
C VAL A 74 -12.84 32.77 -5.56
N ALA A 75 -13.36 31.95 -4.65
CA ALA A 75 -12.65 31.52 -3.45
C ALA A 75 -13.19 30.18 -2.95
N ARG A 76 -12.32 29.39 -2.31
CA ARG A 76 -12.66 28.11 -1.69
C ARG A 76 -11.94 27.94 -0.36
N THR A 77 -12.62 27.33 0.60
CA THR A 77 -12.06 26.92 1.89
C THR A 77 -12.74 25.63 2.36
N LEU A 78 -12.22 25.05 3.43
CA LEU A 78 -12.81 23.91 4.12
C LEU A 78 -13.47 24.35 5.43
N THR A 79 -14.51 23.63 5.86
CA THR A 79 -15.02 23.76 7.22
C THR A 79 -14.13 23.00 8.21
N ASP A 80 -13.90 23.60 9.37
CA ASP A 80 -13.19 22.94 10.47
C ASP A 80 -14.10 21.91 11.19
N ARG A 81 -13.57 21.24 12.23
CA ARG A 81 -14.33 20.27 13.05
C ARG A 81 -15.50 20.87 13.82
N ARG A 82 -15.57 22.20 13.92
CA ARG A 82 -16.69 22.94 14.53
C ARG A 82 -17.67 23.45 13.46
N GLY A 83 -17.49 23.04 12.21
CA GLY A 83 -18.27 23.45 11.05
C GLY A 83 -18.02 24.91 10.65
N ARG A 84 -16.96 25.56 11.14
CA ARG A 84 -16.67 26.97 10.83
C ARG A 84 -15.84 27.13 9.58
N PHE A 85 -16.07 28.21 8.85
CA PHE A 85 -15.30 28.56 7.66
C PHE A 85 -15.00 30.07 7.59
N SER A 86 -14.01 30.42 6.78
CA SER A 86 -13.66 31.81 6.44
C SER A 86 -13.19 31.90 4.99
N LEU A 87 -13.85 32.75 4.19
CA LEU A 87 -13.61 32.95 2.76
C LEU A 87 -13.32 34.43 2.48
N GLY A 88 -12.13 34.75 1.98
CA GLY A 88 -11.85 36.08 1.45
C GLY A 88 -12.41 36.23 0.03
N ALA A 89 -13.18 37.28 -0.23
CA ALA A 89 -13.58 37.62 -1.60
C ALA A 89 -12.56 38.60 -2.21
N PRO A 90 -12.21 38.49 -3.50
CA PRO A 90 -11.19 39.34 -4.13
C PRO A 90 -11.62 40.80 -4.27
N GLN A 91 -12.92 41.06 -4.45
CA GLN A 91 -13.47 42.41 -4.60
C GLN A 91 -14.86 42.55 -3.94
N ALA A 92 -15.34 43.77 -3.75
CA ALA A 92 -16.72 44.01 -3.38
C ALA A 92 -17.65 43.62 -4.55
N GLY A 93 -18.81 43.04 -4.25
CA GLY A 93 -19.72 42.55 -5.28
C GLY A 93 -20.83 41.64 -4.75
N ARG A 94 -21.51 40.96 -5.68
CA ARG A 94 -22.59 40.01 -5.38
C ARG A 94 -22.08 38.58 -5.50
N TYR A 95 -22.38 37.79 -4.48
CA TYR A 95 -21.88 36.42 -4.36
C TYR A 95 -22.98 35.45 -3.92
N LYS A 96 -22.76 34.18 -4.22
CA LYS A 96 -23.45 33.04 -3.60
C LYS A 96 -22.44 32.23 -2.81
N LEU A 97 -22.90 31.64 -1.72
CA LEU A 97 -22.14 30.70 -0.94
C LEU A 97 -22.65 29.30 -1.27
N GLN A 98 -21.74 28.39 -1.64
CA GLN A 98 -22.05 26.99 -1.91
C GLN A 98 -21.37 26.09 -0.88
N SER A 99 -22.11 25.12 -0.35
CA SER A 99 -21.58 24.04 0.49
C SER A 99 -21.60 22.73 -0.27
N LEU A 100 -20.45 22.05 -0.28
CA LEU A 100 -20.25 20.72 -0.88
C LEU A 100 -19.61 19.80 0.16
N ARG A 101 -20.45 18.96 0.79
CA ARG A 101 -20.00 17.92 1.73
C ARG A 101 -20.42 16.54 1.21
N ILE A 102 -19.51 15.58 1.26
CA ILE A 102 -19.77 14.17 0.93
C ILE A 102 -20.85 13.63 1.88
N GLY A 103 -21.86 12.94 1.35
CA GLY A 103 -22.99 12.42 2.14
C GLY A 103 -24.04 13.49 2.51
N TYR A 104 -23.96 14.70 1.95
CA TYR A 104 -24.92 15.78 2.16
C TYR A 104 -25.38 16.37 0.82
N ARG A 105 -26.60 16.92 0.81
CA ARG A 105 -27.13 17.65 -0.35
C ARG A 105 -26.33 18.92 -0.56
N ALA A 106 -25.89 19.15 -1.80
CA ALA A 106 -25.28 20.42 -2.19
C ALA A 106 -26.24 21.57 -1.88
N TRP A 107 -25.75 22.58 -1.15
CA TRP A 107 -26.54 23.71 -0.71
C TRP A 107 -25.97 24.99 -1.32
N GLN A 108 -26.84 25.91 -1.75
CA GLN A 108 -26.46 27.23 -2.24
C GLN A 108 -27.30 28.31 -1.56
N SER A 109 -26.67 29.41 -1.17
CA SER A 109 -27.35 30.58 -0.66
C SER A 109 -28.08 31.36 -1.76
N PRO A 110 -29.08 32.20 -1.40
CA PRO A 110 -29.46 33.33 -2.22
C PRO A 110 -28.25 34.24 -2.53
N LEU A 111 -28.36 35.04 -3.58
CA LEU A 111 -27.35 36.05 -3.91
C LEU A 111 -27.32 37.11 -2.79
N PHE A 112 -26.14 37.42 -2.28
CA PHE A 112 -25.92 38.46 -1.26
C PHE A 112 -24.84 39.44 -1.69
N GLU A 113 -24.95 40.68 -1.21
CA GLU A 113 -23.96 41.73 -1.44
C GLU A 113 -22.87 41.69 -0.36
N LEU A 114 -21.62 41.82 -0.79
CA LEU A 114 -20.46 41.92 0.07
C LEU A 114 -19.70 43.21 -0.26
N ALA A 115 -19.77 44.19 0.64
CA ALA A 115 -19.12 45.48 0.51
C ALA A 115 -17.61 45.39 0.77
N ALA A 116 -16.86 46.40 0.31
CA ALA A 116 -15.41 46.43 0.47
C ALA A 116 -15.02 46.40 1.96
N GLY A 117 -14.22 45.41 2.35
CA GLY A 117 -13.76 45.22 3.73
C GLY A 117 -14.83 44.72 4.71
N GLN A 118 -16.02 44.35 4.23
CA GLN A 118 -17.08 43.79 5.06
C GLN A 118 -16.69 42.38 5.54
N VAL A 119 -16.97 42.08 6.83
CA VAL A 119 -17.00 40.72 7.35
C VAL A 119 -18.46 40.30 7.52
N LEU A 120 -18.93 39.36 6.71
CA LEU A 120 -20.29 38.85 6.77
C LEU A 120 -20.31 37.48 7.46
N ASP A 121 -21.05 37.34 8.56
CA ASP A 121 -21.24 36.06 9.23
C ASP A 121 -22.51 35.35 8.71
N TYR A 122 -22.36 34.13 8.22
CA TYR A 122 -23.41 33.37 7.53
C TYR A 122 -23.62 32.00 8.19
N ARG A 123 -24.80 31.77 8.76
CA ARG A 123 -25.19 30.45 9.29
C ARG A 123 -25.96 29.67 8.23
N LEU A 124 -25.45 28.51 7.84
CA LEU A 124 -26.10 27.66 6.83
C LEU A 124 -26.49 26.29 7.38
N THR A 125 -27.60 25.77 6.86
CA THR A 125 -28.19 24.48 7.23
C THR A 125 -28.18 23.55 6.03
N VAL A 126 -27.55 22.38 6.18
CA VAL A 126 -27.50 21.35 5.13
C VAL A 126 -28.35 20.14 5.52
N ILE A 127 -28.67 19.30 4.55
CA ILE A 127 -29.47 18.10 4.75
C ILE A 127 -28.58 16.90 4.44
N ALA A 128 -28.34 16.03 5.42
CA ALA A 128 -27.69 14.75 5.19
C ALA A 128 -28.45 13.93 4.14
N LEU A 129 -27.73 13.41 3.16
CA LEU A 129 -28.20 12.45 2.17
C LEU A 129 -27.56 11.11 2.51
N PRO A 130 -28.17 10.28 3.37
CA PRO A 130 -27.68 8.92 3.54
C PRO A 130 -27.76 8.24 2.18
N VAL A 131 -26.67 7.59 1.73
CA VAL A 131 -26.68 6.76 0.51
C VAL A 131 -27.41 5.45 0.83
N ARG A 132 -28.68 5.55 1.21
CA ARG A 132 -29.56 4.39 1.38
C ARG A 132 -30.12 4.03 0.02
N LEU A 133 -29.37 3.18 -0.68
CA LEU A 133 -29.83 2.57 -1.91
C LEU A 133 -30.70 1.37 -1.58
N ALA A 134 -31.92 1.35 -2.13
CA ALA A 134 -32.82 0.21 -2.00
C ALA A 134 -32.12 -1.08 -2.44
N GLU A 135 -32.26 -2.12 -1.63
CA GLU A 135 -31.77 -3.47 -1.88
C GLU A 135 -32.34 -3.96 -3.22
N VAL A 136 -31.51 -3.97 -4.25
CA VAL A 136 -31.82 -4.60 -5.53
C VAL A 136 -30.58 -5.37 -5.91
N GLU A 137 -30.77 -6.68 -5.97
CA GLU A 137 -29.81 -7.69 -6.36
C GLU A 137 -29.29 -7.36 -7.77
N VAL A 138 -28.00 -7.05 -7.90
CA VAL A 138 -27.39 -6.75 -9.18
C VAL A 138 -26.97 -8.08 -9.82
N THR A 139 -27.78 -8.59 -10.74
CA THR A 139 -27.37 -9.70 -11.60
C THR A 139 -26.37 -9.23 -12.67
N ALA A 140 -25.41 -10.10 -12.94
CA ALA A 140 -24.15 -9.84 -13.63
C ALA A 140 -24.24 -9.48 -15.14
N GLU A 141 -23.12 -8.95 -15.63
CA GLU A 141 -22.65 -8.92 -17.03
C GLU A 141 -23.51 -8.22 -18.10
N ALA A 142 -23.63 -6.90 -17.99
CA ALA A 142 -23.80 -6.05 -19.19
C ALA A 142 -22.72 -4.96 -19.17
N ARG A 143 -21.82 -5.00 -20.17
CA ARG A 143 -20.64 -4.14 -20.33
C ARG A 143 -21.03 -2.74 -20.81
N CYS A 144 -21.66 -1.97 -19.94
CA CYS A 144 -22.17 -0.60 -20.16
C CYS A 144 -23.63 -0.44 -20.67
N GLU A 145 -24.48 -1.49 -20.68
CA GLU A 145 -25.93 -1.26 -20.77
C GLU A 145 -26.50 -1.05 -19.37
N VAL A 146 -26.71 0.21 -19.02
CA VAL A 146 -27.26 0.59 -17.71
C VAL A 146 -28.74 0.94 -17.90
N GLY A 147 -29.64 0.12 -17.33
CA GLY A 147 -31.07 0.44 -17.28
C GLY A 147 -31.34 1.75 -16.50
N PRO A 148 -32.55 2.34 -16.60
CA PRO A 148 -32.86 3.67 -16.03
C PRO A 148 -32.58 3.81 -14.53
N GLU A 149 -32.79 2.74 -13.74
CA GLU A 149 -32.50 2.76 -12.30
C GLU A 149 -30.99 2.67 -12.02
N GLY A 150 -30.26 1.90 -12.81
CA GLY A 150 -28.81 1.79 -12.71
C GLY A 150 -28.11 3.11 -13.05
N SER A 151 -28.66 3.88 -14.00
CA SER A 151 -28.08 5.16 -14.42
C SER A 151 -28.26 6.23 -13.35
N ALA A 152 -29.42 6.27 -12.67
CA ALA A 152 -29.65 7.13 -11.52
C ALA A 152 -28.71 6.82 -10.35
N ARG A 153 -28.52 5.54 -10.01
CA ARG A 153 -27.58 5.12 -8.94
C ARG A 153 -26.14 5.48 -9.27
N THR A 154 -25.72 5.19 -10.50
CA THR A 154 -24.38 5.53 -10.99
C THR A 154 -24.13 7.03 -10.92
N ALA A 155 -25.13 7.86 -11.30
CA ALA A 155 -25.01 9.31 -11.20
C ALA A 155 -24.84 9.80 -9.75
N VAL A 156 -25.63 9.27 -8.80
CA VAL A 156 -25.49 9.63 -7.38
C VAL A 156 -24.10 9.25 -6.85
N LEU A 157 -23.65 8.01 -7.11
CA LEU A 157 -22.33 7.56 -6.68
C LEU A 157 -21.20 8.38 -7.31
N TRP A 158 -21.33 8.74 -8.58
CA TRP A 158 -20.37 9.59 -9.26
C TRP A 158 -20.29 10.99 -8.65
N GLU A 159 -21.41 11.61 -8.31
CA GLU A 159 -21.39 12.92 -7.65
C GLU A 159 -20.75 12.86 -6.26
N GLU A 160 -20.97 11.80 -5.48
CA GLU A 160 -20.30 11.63 -4.18
C GLU A 160 -18.80 11.33 -4.33
N ALA A 161 -18.42 10.46 -5.27
CA ALA A 161 -17.02 10.18 -5.56
C ALA A 161 -16.28 11.43 -6.05
N ARG A 162 -16.90 12.22 -6.95
CA ARG A 162 -16.34 13.48 -7.46
C ARG A 162 -16.02 14.47 -6.35
N LYS A 163 -16.87 14.59 -5.32
CA LYS A 163 -16.58 15.46 -4.16
C LYS A 163 -15.31 15.04 -3.42
N ALA A 164 -15.11 13.74 -3.20
CA ALA A 164 -13.92 13.21 -2.52
C ALA A 164 -12.65 13.38 -3.37
N LEU A 165 -12.74 13.07 -4.67
CA LEU A 165 -11.62 13.26 -5.61
C LEU A 165 -11.23 14.73 -5.72
N ALA A 166 -12.22 15.63 -5.83
CA ALA A 166 -11.98 17.07 -5.87
C ALA A 166 -11.37 17.58 -4.56
N ALA A 167 -11.71 16.94 -3.43
CA ALA A 167 -11.12 17.24 -2.13
C ALA A 167 -9.65 16.87 -2.05
N ALA A 168 -9.31 15.69 -2.54
CA ALA A 168 -7.94 15.22 -2.63
C ALA A 168 -7.10 16.08 -3.58
N SER A 169 -7.59 16.36 -4.79
CA SER A 169 -6.93 17.21 -5.79
C SER A 169 -6.71 18.65 -5.28
N TRP A 170 -7.70 19.24 -4.61
CA TRP A 170 -7.54 20.58 -4.04
C TRP A 170 -6.52 20.61 -2.90
N THR A 171 -6.58 19.65 -1.98
CA THR A 171 -5.62 19.53 -0.87
C THR A 171 -4.20 19.42 -1.41
N ALA A 172 -4.04 18.62 -2.46
CA ALA A 172 -2.79 18.47 -3.18
C ALA A 172 -2.26 19.78 -3.79
N SER A 173 -3.14 20.60 -4.35
CA SER A 173 -2.74 21.87 -4.97
C SER A 173 -2.20 22.91 -3.98
N LYS A 174 -2.58 22.83 -2.70
CA LYS A 174 -2.30 23.87 -1.69
C LYS A 174 -0.92 23.77 -1.06
N ARG A 175 -0.34 22.58 -0.95
CA ARG A 175 0.96 22.32 -0.28
C ARG A 175 1.04 22.80 1.18
N ASP A 176 -0.08 22.81 1.90
CA ASP A 176 -0.19 23.27 3.29
C ASP A 176 0.07 22.17 4.34
N LEU A 177 0.35 20.94 3.89
CA LEU A 177 0.64 19.80 4.75
C LEU A 177 2.09 19.34 4.54
N HIS A 178 2.81 19.19 5.64
CA HIS A 178 4.12 18.56 5.66
C HIS A 178 3.96 17.06 5.86
N TYR A 179 4.29 16.29 4.83
CA TYR A 179 4.20 14.83 4.87
C TYR A 179 5.51 14.23 5.36
N THR A 180 5.41 13.10 6.06
CA THR A 180 6.47 12.11 6.18
C THR A 180 5.93 10.79 5.65
N MET A 181 6.58 10.23 4.65
CA MET A 181 6.13 9.06 3.91
C MET A 181 7.21 8.00 3.92
N ARG A 182 6.79 6.74 3.98
CA ARG A 182 7.63 5.58 3.70
C ARG A 182 7.33 5.15 2.28
N LEU A 183 8.30 5.31 1.39
CA LEU A 183 8.23 4.81 0.01
C LEU A 183 8.87 3.43 -0.01
N TYR A 184 8.24 2.47 -0.68
CA TYR A 184 8.72 1.09 -0.70
C TYR A 184 8.71 0.49 -2.10
N GLU A 185 9.61 -0.46 -2.29
CA GLU A 185 9.58 -1.42 -3.38
C GLU A 185 9.61 -2.83 -2.78
N ARG A 186 8.63 -3.66 -3.15
CA ARG A 186 8.53 -5.03 -2.66
C ARG A 186 8.34 -6.04 -3.80
N ASP A 187 9.14 -7.09 -3.78
CA ASP A 187 9.00 -8.25 -4.66
C ASP A 187 8.09 -9.28 -3.98
N LEU A 188 7.04 -9.70 -4.66
CA LEU A 188 6.09 -10.72 -4.20
C LEU A 188 6.33 -12.05 -4.90
N ASP A 189 5.86 -13.12 -4.26
CA ASP A 189 5.85 -14.45 -4.82
C ASP A 189 5.00 -14.56 -6.11
N ARG A 190 5.03 -15.74 -6.76
CA ARG A 190 4.22 -16.02 -7.97
C ARG A 190 2.71 -15.90 -7.75
N ARG A 191 2.26 -15.94 -6.49
CA ARG A 191 0.85 -15.84 -6.12
C ARG A 191 0.44 -14.38 -5.84
N ALA A 192 1.38 -13.44 -5.81
CA ALA A 192 1.17 -12.06 -5.40
C ALA A 192 0.62 -11.94 -3.97
N ARG A 193 1.05 -12.84 -3.07
CA ARG A 193 0.60 -12.85 -1.67
C ARG A 193 1.71 -12.47 -0.72
N ASN A 194 2.76 -13.31 -0.66
CA ASN A 194 3.83 -13.11 0.29
C ASN A 194 4.86 -12.12 -0.24
N VAL A 195 5.24 -11.16 0.60
CA VAL A 195 6.42 -10.32 0.37
C VAL A 195 7.69 -11.15 0.53
N VAL A 196 8.49 -11.25 -0.54
CA VAL A 196 9.75 -12.00 -0.59
C VAL A 196 10.92 -11.11 -0.25
N LYS A 197 10.89 -9.87 -0.72
CA LYS A 197 11.93 -8.85 -0.49
C LYS A 197 11.29 -7.49 -0.46
N GLU A 198 11.64 -6.67 0.51
CA GLU A 198 11.19 -5.27 0.60
C GLU A 198 12.39 -4.35 0.84
N GLN A 199 12.38 -3.20 0.17
CA GLN A 199 13.26 -2.08 0.43
C GLN A 199 12.41 -0.82 0.59
N HIS A 200 12.88 0.12 1.39
CA HIS A 200 12.14 1.33 1.66
C HIS A 200 13.05 2.53 1.88
N THR A 201 12.50 3.72 1.65
CA THR A 201 13.11 5.00 1.99
C THR A 201 12.08 5.88 2.69
N THR A 202 12.55 6.78 3.54
CA THR A 202 11.70 7.78 4.17
C THR A 202 11.89 9.11 3.45
N ARG A 203 10.79 9.77 3.09
CA ARG A 203 10.79 11.10 2.50
C ARG A 203 9.88 12.04 3.26
N SER A 204 10.30 13.29 3.40
CA SER A 204 9.55 14.33 4.09
C SER A 204 9.55 15.63 3.31
N GLY A 205 8.44 16.36 3.35
CA GLY A 205 8.32 17.65 2.68
C GLY A 205 6.87 18.10 2.44
N PHE A 206 6.74 19.29 1.84
CA PHE A 206 5.48 19.84 1.35
C PHE A 206 5.26 19.38 -0.09
N TYR A 207 4.48 18.31 -0.25
CA TYR A 207 4.23 17.71 -1.56
C TYR A 207 2.91 18.20 -2.14
N THR A 208 2.83 18.21 -3.47
CA THR A 208 1.54 18.33 -4.15
C THR A 208 0.76 17.05 -3.99
N THR A 209 1.31 15.92 -4.41
CA THR A 209 0.71 14.62 -4.19
C THR A 209 1.77 13.62 -3.76
N PRO A 210 1.39 12.59 -2.97
CA PRO A 210 2.29 11.49 -2.64
C PRO A 210 2.76 10.70 -3.88
N PHE A 211 1.91 10.63 -4.92
CA PHE A 211 2.22 10.10 -6.25
C PHE A 211 1.48 10.95 -7.30
N GLN A 212 2.10 11.21 -8.46
CA GLN A 212 1.50 12.00 -9.54
C GLN A 212 1.46 11.16 -10.81
N SER A 213 0.30 11.11 -11.47
CA SER A 213 0.17 10.44 -12.76
C SER A 213 0.71 11.28 -13.92
N ALA A 214 0.73 10.72 -15.12
CA ALA A 214 0.91 11.51 -16.33
C ALA A 214 -0.32 12.40 -16.57
N PRO A 215 -0.16 13.52 -17.32
CA PRO A 215 -1.30 14.36 -17.69
C PRO A 215 -2.43 13.54 -18.34
N PRO A 216 -3.70 13.81 -18.01
CA PRO A 216 -4.82 12.98 -18.47
C PRO A 216 -4.92 12.87 -19.99
N GLU A 217 -4.57 13.93 -20.72
CA GLU A 217 -4.55 13.95 -22.20
C GLU A 217 -3.48 13.01 -22.75
N GLN A 218 -2.30 12.96 -22.11
CA GLN A 218 -1.23 12.05 -22.53
C GLN A 218 -1.60 10.59 -22.26
N LEU A 219 -2.29 10.30 -21.15
CA LEU A 219 -2.76 8.96 -20.83
C LEU A 219 -3.86 8.51 -21.79
N ALA A 220 -4.78 9.42 -22.16
CA ALA A 220 -5.82 9.13 -23.13
C ALA A 220 -5.26 8.80 -24.53
N GLU A 221 -4.11 9.38 -24.90
CA GLU A 221 -3.46 9.16 -26.20
C GLU A 221 -2.47 7.98 -26.19
N HIS A 222 -1.62 7.87 -25.17
CA HIS A 222 -0.50 6.92 -25.14
C HIS A 222 -0.73 5.71 -24.24
N GLY A 223 -1.80 5.72 -23.44
CA GLY A 223 -2.13 4.67 -22.48
C GLY A 223 -1.29 4.70 -21.21
N TYR A 224 -1.55 3.71 -20.35
CA TYR A 224 -1.02 3.60 -18.99
C TYR A 224 0.23 2.71 -18.87
N LEU A 225 0.75 2.23 -20.00
CA LEU A 225 2.04 1.53 -20.09
C LEU A 225 2.88 2.17 -21.19
N ARG A 226 4.01 2.76 -20.82
CA ARG A 226 4.93 3.39 -21.77
C ARG A 226 6.27 2.68 -21.78
N HIS A 227 6.76 2.35 -22.97
CA HIS A 227 8.10 1.84 -23.13
C HIS A 227 9.09 3.00 -23.20
N ASN A 228 10.19 2.87 -22.45
CA ASN A 228 11.28 3.82 -22.44
C ASN A 228 12.35 3.40 -23.45
N TRP A 229 13.19 4.36 -23.84
CA TRP A 229 14.27 4.15 -24.81
C TRP A 229 15.36 3.18 -24.32
N ASP A 230 15.48 2.99 -23.01
CA ASP A 230 16.43 2.10 -22.35
C ASP A 230 15.92 0.65 -22.23
N GLY A 231 14.76 0.35 -22.83
CA GLY A 231 14.13 -0.97 -22.79
C GLY A 231 13.38 -1.27 -21.48
N THR A 232 13.22 -0.28 -20.60
CA THR A 232 12.33 -0.37 -19.44
C THR A 232 10.90 0.00 -19.83
N ALA A 233 9.94 -0.27 -18.94
CA ALA A 233 8.56 0.14 -19.14
C ALA A 233 8.03 0.80 -17.87
N THR A 234 7.26 1.87 -18.06
CA THR A 234 6.69 2.70 -17.01
C THR A 234 5.18 2.46 -16.96
N PHE A 235 4.70 2.04 -15.80
CA PHE A 235 3.28 1.86 -15.51
C PHE A 235 2.75 3.11 -14.81
N PHE A 236 1.58 3.59 -15.23
CA PHE A 236 0.89 4.75 -14.67
C PHE A 236 -0.36 4.33 -13.91
N ALA A 237 -0.69 5.04 -12.84
CA ALA A 237 -1.92 4.84 -12.06
C ALA A 237 -2.91 5.99 -12.34
N PRO A 238 -4.24 5.77 -12.31
CA PRO A 238 -5.18 6.88 -12.32
C PRO A 238 -5.16 7.58 -10.95
N ASP A 239 -4.83 8.87 -10.92
CA ASP A 239 -4.98 9.71 -9.74
C ASP A 239 -6.32 10.49 -9.77
N ALA A 240 -6.55 11.34 -8.76
CA ALA A 240 -7.77 12.13 -8.70
C ALA A 240 -7.93 13.07 -9.90
N ASP A 241 -6.85 13.67 -10.40
CA ASP A 241 -6.90 14.59 -11.54
C ASP A 241 -7.23 13.84 -12.84
N VAL A 242 -6.68 12.64 -13.02
CA VAL A 242 -7.02 11.75 -14.14
C VAL A 242 -8.49 11.37 -14.11
N LEU A 243 -9.01 10.89 -12.98
CA LEU A 243 -10.40 10.46 -12.86
C LEU A 243 -11.39 11.62 -13.04
N LEU A 244 -11.04 12.83 -12.59
CA LEU A 244 -11.86 14.04 -12.75
C LEU A 244 -11.79 14.65 -14.15
N SER A 245 -10.85 14.22 -15.00
CA SER A 245 -10.65 14.81 -16.32
C SER A 245 -11.82 14.53 -17.28
N GLU A 246 -12.03 15.43 -18.23
CA GLU A 246 -13.00 15.23 -19.32
C GLU A 246 -12.58 14.08 -20.25
N SER A 247 -11.27 13.94 -20.49
CA SER A 247 -10.74 12.87 -21.35
C SER A 247 -11.08 11.49 -20.79
N PHE A 248 -10.90 11.27 -19.49
CA PHE A 248 -11.24 10.01 -18.83
C PHE A 248 -12.75 9.75 -18.83
N GLN A 249 -13.56 10.75 -18.46
CA GLN A 249 -15.03 10.65 -18.46
C GLN A 249 -15.62 10.35 -19.85
N ARG A 250 -14.92 10.75 -20.92
CA ARG A 250 -15.32 10.47 -22.31
C ARG A 250 -14.91 9.08 -22.78
N THR A 251 -13.80 8.54 -22.28
CA THR A 251 -13.23 7.26 -22.72
C THR A 251 -13.58 6.09 -21.81
N HIS A 252 -14.20 6.33 -20.65
CA HIS A 252 -14.58 5.30 -19.69
C HIS A 252 -16.08 5.33 -19.39
N CYS A 253 -16.68 4.15 -19.28
CA CYS A 253 -18.05 4.02 -18.78
C CYS A 253 -18.02 3.72 -17.28
N PHE A 254 -19.05 4.16 -16.55
CA PHE A 254 -19.18 3.97 -15.12
C PHE A 254 -20.42 3.15 -14.79
N LYS A 255 -20.35 2.34 -13.73
CA LYS A 255 -21.47 1.52 -13.25
C LYS A 255 -21.43 1.32 -11.74
N ALA A 256 -22.57 1.45 -11.09
CA ALA A 256 -22.72 1.06 -9.68
C ALA A 256 -22.56 -0.47 -9.51
N VAL A 257 -21.72 -0.88 -8.56
CA VAL A 257 -21.47 -2.28 -8.19
C VAL A 257 -21.51 -2.46 -6.67
N ARG A 258 -21.74 -3.69 -6.22
CA ARG A 258 -21.59 -4.09 -4.82
C ARG A 258 -20.84 -5.41 -4.77
N ASP A 259 -19.94 -5.54 -3.80
CA ASP A 259 -19.26 -6.78 -3.50
C ASP A 259 -19.24 -6.96 -1.99
N GLN A 260 -20.20 -7.73 -1.46
CA GLN A 260 -20.28 -7.95 -0.02
C GLN A 260 -19.27 -8.98 0.49
N HIS A 261 -18.62 -9.73 -0.40
CA HIS A 261 -17.64 -10.73 -0.01
C HIS A 261 -16.31 -10.06 0.29
N ASP A 262 -15.80 -9.30 -0.67
CA ASP A 262 -14.48 -8.68 -0.58
C ASP A 262 -14.55 -7.26 0.03
N HIS A 263 -15.70 -6.58 -0.11
CA HIS A 263 -15.87 -5.18 0.33
C HIS A 263 -17.14 -4.97 1.19
N PRO A 264 -17.25 -5.66 2.35
CA PRO A 264 -18.42 -5.55 3.21
C PRO A 264 -18.65 -4.11 3.70
N GLY A 265 -19.88 -3.61 3.55
CA GLY A 265 -20.26 -2.25 3.95
C GLY A 265 -19.83 -1.15 2.97
N LEU A 266 -19.26 -1.51 1.81
CA LEU A 266 -18.90 -0.57 0.76
C LEU A 266 -19.83 -0.72 -0.45
N ILE A 267 -19.96 0.39 -1.19
CA ILE A 267 -20.57 0.42 -2.51
C ILE A 267 -19.57 0.95 -3.54
N GLY A 268 -19.50 0.30 -4.69
CA GLY A 268 -18.52 0.59 -5.72
C GLY A 268 -19.09 1.38 -6.88
N LEU A 269 -18.27 2.27 -7.43
CA LEU A 269 -18.45 2.83 -8.76
C LEU A 269 -17.37 2.25 -9.67
N ALA A 270 -17.72 1.20 -10.40
CA ALA A 270 -16.83 0.56 -11.36
C ALA A 270 -16.63 1.44 -12.59
N PHE A 271 -15.42 1.46 -13.13
CA PHE A 271 -15.08 2.08 -14.40
C PHE A 271 -14.38 1.09 -15.32
N GLU A 272 -14.70 1.16 -16.61
CA GLU A 272 -14.04 0.37 -17.65
C GLU A 272 -13.87 1.19 -18.94
N PRO A 273 -12.77 0.98 -19.68
CA PRO A 273 -12.52 1.73 -20.90
C PRO A 273 -13.51 1.32 -21.98
N VAL A 274 -14.11 2.32 -22.64
CA VAL A 274 -14.97 2.15 -23.80
C VAL A 274 -14.10 1.73 -24.99
N GLY A 275 -14.61 0.83 -25.84
CA GLY A 275 -13.87 0.32 -26.99
C GLY A 275 -13.42 1.43 -27.97
N GLY A 276 -12.38 1.16 -28.75
CA GLY A 276 -11.87 2.08 -29.79
C GLY A 276 -10.42 2.52 -29.61
N HIS A 277 -9.83 2.28 -28.43
CA HIS A 277 -8.41 2.54 -28.16
C HIS A 277 -7.63 1.24 -27.96
N SER A 278 -6.46 1.11 -28.60
CA SER A 278 -5.63 -0.11 -28.53
C SER A 278 -4.57 -0.07 -27.43
N ALA A 279 -4.23 1.10 -26.88
CA ALA A 279 -3.23 1.19 -25.82
C ALA A 279 -3.72 0.54 -24.52
N VAL A 280 -2.74 0.15 -23.69
CA VAL A 280 -2.96 -0.34 -22.32
C VAL A 280 -3.71 0.73 -21.53
N ASP A 281 -4.73 0.31 -20.79
CA ASP A 281 -5.65 1.19 -20.10
C ASP A 281 -6.06 0.60 -18.75
N VAL A 282 -6.85 1.30 -17.96
CA VAL A 282 -7.20 0.89 -16.61
C VAL A 282 -8.70 0.61 -16.45
N ALA A 283 -9.03 -0.43 -15.71
CA ALA A 283 -10.39 -0.71 -15.27
C ALA A 283 -10.37 -0.97 -13.76
N GLY A 284 -11.39 -0.55 -13.04
CA GLY A 284 -11.33 -0.56 -11.58
C GLY A 284 -12.64 -0.17 -10.92
N THR A 285 -12.59 0.04 -9.62
CA THR A 285 -13.73 0.43 -8.80
C THR A 285 -13.31 1.48 -7.79
N LEU A 286 -14.08 2.56 -7.69
CA LEU A 286 -14.01 3.48 -6.57
C LEU A 286 -14.95 2.95 -5.48
N TRP A 287 -14.41 2.54 -4.34
CA TRP A 287 -15.19 1.99 -3.24
C TRP A 287 -15.50 3.06 -2.20
N LEU A 288 -16.79 3.27 -1.93
CA LEU A 288 -17.30 4.27 -1.01
C LEU A 288 -17.99 3.58 0.19
N ASP A 289 -17.84 4.16 1.37
CA ASP A 289 -18.59 3.79 2.56
C ASP A 289 -20.09 3.93 2.31
N GLU A 290 -20.87 2.86 2.48
CA GLU A 290 -22.30 2.87 2.16
C GLU A 290 -23.09 3.84 3.06
N SER A 291 -22.62 4.08 4.29
CA SER A 291 -23.32 4.93 5.25
C SER A 291 -22.97 6.41 5.10
N ALA A 292 -21.69 6.71 4.91
CA ALA A 292 -21.15 8.07 4.90
C ALA A 292 -20.88 8.62 3.48
N ALA A 293 -20.98 7.77 2.45
CA ALA A 293 -20.57 8.07 1.07
C ALA A 293 -19.08 8.43 0.93
N GLU A 294 -18.26 8.11 1.93
CA GLU A 294 -16.84 8.46 1.96
C GLU A 294 -16.04 7.53 1.05
N LEU A 295 -15.32 8.09 0.07
CA LEU A 295 -14.39 7.33 -0.75
C LEU A 295 -13.33 6.68 0.14
N ARG A 296 -13.19 5.36 0.12
CA ARG A 296 -12.21 4.62 0.92
C ARG A 296 -11.00 4.23 0.10
N THR A 297 -11.24 3.58 -1.03
CA THR A 297 -10.17 3.07 -1.87
C THR A 297 -10.55 3.14 -3.35
N ILE A 298 -9.53 3.16 -4.20
CA ILE A 298 -9.64 3.00 -5.64
C ILE A 298 -8.75 1.83 -6.01
N GLU A 299 -9.38 0.76 -6.47
CA GLU A 299 -8.70 -0.43 -6.96
C GLU A 299 -8.77 -0.44 -8.47
N TYR A 300 -7.65 -0.72 -9.12
CA TYR A 300 -7.61 -0.79 -10.58
C TYR A 300 -6.68 -1.90 -11.05
N ARG A 301 -6.95 -2.39 -12.27
CA ARG A 301 -6.14 -3.35 -13.00
C ARG A 301 -5.82 -2.81 -14.38
N TYR A 302 -4.70 -3.23 -14.93
CA TYR A 302 -4.37 -2.91 -16.31
C TYR A 302 -5.10 -3.84 -17.28
N THR A 303 -5.73 -3.25 -18.28
CA THR A 303 -6.41 -3.91 -19.37
C THR A 303 -5.56 -3.86 -20.63
N ARG A 304 -5.83 -4.76 -21.59
CA ARG A 304 -5.12 -4.82 -22.88
C ARG A 304 -3.60 -5.01 -22.74
N LEU A 305 -3.15 -5.62 -21.64
CA LEU A 305 -1.74 -5.97 -21.46
C LEU A 305 -1.23 -6.91 -22.58
N PRO A 306 0.02 -6.71 -23.03
CA PRO A 306 0.71 -7.65 -23.91
C PRO A 306 0.67 -9.09 -23.37
N PRO A 307 0.54 -10.12 -24.23
CA PRO A 307 0.30 -11.50 -23.80
C PRO A 307 1.35 -12.07 -22.83
N ASP A 308 2.60 -11.65 -22.95
CA ASP A 308 3.74 -12.09 -22.13
C ASP A 308 3.70 -11.58 -20.69
N ILE A 309 2.94 -10.51 -20.44
CA ILE A 309 2.79 -9.89 -19.11
C ILE A 309 1.34 -9.79 -18.64
N ARG A 310 0.41 -10.41 -19.37
CA ARG A 310 -1.02 -10.36 -19.08
C ARG A 310 -1.36 -11.20 -17.85
N ASP A 311 -1.75 -10.52 -16.78
CA ASP A 311 -2.25 -11.14 -15.55
C ASP A 311 -3.27 -10.20 -14.88
N GLN A 312 -4.37 -10.75 -14.36
CA GLN A 312 -5.44 -9.96 -13.75
C GLN A 312 -5.01 -9.25 -12.46
N ARG A 313 -3.91 -9.69 -11.83
CA ARG A 313 -3.39 -9.11 -10.59
C ARG A 313 -2.52 -7.88 -10.83
N VAL A 314 -2.15 -7.60 -12.09
CA VAL A 314 -1.37 -6.41 -12.46
C VAL A 314 -2.28 -5.19 -12.41
N GLY A 315 -1.96 -4.24 -11.56
CA GLY A 315 -2.89 -3.19 -11.17
C GLY A 315 -2.33 -2.33 -10.05
N GLY A 316 -3.21 -1.80 -9.20
CA GLY A 316 -2.81 -1.05 -8.03
C GLY A 316 -4.00 -0.62 -7.20
N GLU A 317 -3.67 0.06 -6.12
CA GLU A 317 -4.65 0.56 -5.16
C GLU A 317 -4.24 1.94 -4.67
N LEU A 318 -5.23 2.77 -4.38
CA LEU A 318 -5.08 4.06 -3.74
C LEU A 318 -6.06 4.15 -2.58
N GLU A 319 -5.56 4.41 -1.38
CA GLU A 319 -6.38 4.52 -0.20
C GLU A 319 -6.51 5.96 0.26
N PHE A 320 -7.74 6.41 0.48
CA PHE A 320 -8.09 7.78 0.83
C PHE A 320 -8.43 7.90 2.31
N MET A 321 -8.12 9.06 2.88
CA MET A 321 -8.47 9.38 4.26
C MET A 321 -8.86 10.85 4.41
N PRO A 322 -9.97 11.15 5.10
CA PRO A 322 -10.20 12.48 5.63
C PRO A 322 -9.23 12.74 6.79
N VAL A 323 -8.69 13.96 6.88
CA VAL A 323 -7.87 14.39 8.02
C VAL A 323 -8.59 15.46 8.84
N PRO A 324 -8.23 15.67 10.13
CA PRO A 324 -8.91 16.61 11.03
C PRO A 324 -9.14 18.04 10.52
N SER A 325 -8.30 18.52 9.59
CA SER A 325 -8.42 19.84 8.96
C SER A 325 -9.56 19.93 7.93
N GLY A 326 -10.24 18.82 7.64
CA GLY A 326 -11.23 18.70 6.58
C GLY A 326 -10.63 18.39 5.21
N ALA A 327 -9.30 18.34 5.11
CA ALA A 327 -8.62 17.93 3.91
C ALA A 327 -8.81 16.43 3.67
N TRP A 328 -8.65 16.03 2.41
CA TRP A 328 -8.66 14.64 1.98
C TRP A 328 -7.30 14.32 1.39
N ILE A 329 -6.71 13.20 1.78
CA ILE A 329 -5.40 12.78 1.30
C ILE A 329 -5.44 11.34 0.81
N VAL A 330 -4.49 11.01 -0.07
CA VAL A 330 -4.13 9.61 -0.33
C VAL A 330 -3.14 9.20 0.74
N ARG A 331 -3.56 8.28 1.62
CA ARG A 331 -2.75 7.80 2.74
C ARG A 331 -1.80 6.69 2.35
N GLU A 332 -2.18 5.91 1.36
CA GLU A 332 -1.41 4.78 0.86
C GLU A 332 -1.69 4.55 -0.61
N TRP A 333 -0.69 4.10 -1.35
CA TRP A 333 -0.83 3.76 -2.76
C TRP A 333 0.19 2.70 -3.15
N PHE A 334 -0.15 1.87 -4.12
CA PHE A 334 0.84 1.02 -4.79
C PHE A 334 0.45 0.73 -6.25
N ILE A 335 1.47 0.43 -7.06
CA ILE A 335 1.35 -0.14 -8.40
C ILE A 335 2.00 -1.52 -8.37
N ARG A 336 1.22 -2.56 -8.65
CA ARG A 336 1.67 -3.95 -8.81
C ARG A 336 1.97 -4.24 -10.27
N MET A 337 3.26 -4.43 -10.56
CA MET A 337 3.80 -4.74 -11.88
C MET A 337 4.23 -6.21 -11.96
N PRO A 338 4.17 -6.85 -13.15
CA PRO A 338 4.62 -8.21 -13.32
C PRO A 338 6.16 -8.26 -13.34
N ALA A 339 6.75 -9.22 -12.60
CA ALA A 339 8.17 -9.52 -12.69
C ALA A 339 8.39 -10.59 -13.77
N VAL A 340 8.93 -10.18 -14.92
CA VAL A 340 9.14 -11.06 -16.07
C VAL A 340 10.49 -11.76 -15.97
N GLY A 341 10.49 -13.09 -16.04
CA GLY A 341 11.68 -13.91 -16.17
C GLY A 341 11.70 -14.61 -17.53
N VAL A 342 12.86 -15.15 -17.89
CA VAL A 342 13.05 -15.88 -19.15
C VAL A 342 12.96 -17.37 -18.87
N ARG A 343 12.04 -18.06 -19.55
CA ARG A 343 11.98 -19.52 -19.57
C ARG A 343 12.62 -20.02 -20.86
N LEU A 344 13.74 -20.73 -20.73
CA LEU A 344 14.36 -21.42 -21.84
C LEU A 344 13.49 -22.61 -22.23
N GLY A 345 12.77 -22.49 -23.35
CA GLY A 345 12.02 -23.57 -23.98
C GLY A 345 12.86 -24.35 -25.00
N LEU A 346 12.26 -25.37 -25.61
CA LEU A 346 12.85 -26.13 -26.72
C LEU A 346 12.78 -25.39 -28.08
N GLY A 347 12.14 -24.21 -28.12
CA GLY A 347 12.02 -23.37 -29.31
C GLY A 347 13.18 -22.37 -29.48
N PRO A 348 13.31 -21.74 -30.65
CA PRO A 348 14.41 -20.82 -30.97
C PRO A 348 14.32 -19.45 -30.25
N VAL A 349 13.17 -19.11 -29.68
CA VAL A 349 12.96 -17.85 -28.94
C VAL A 349 12.60 -18.19 -27.48
N PRO A 350 13.30 -17.64 -26.48
CA PRO A 350 12.94 -17.82 -25.08
C PRO A 350 11.54 -17.25 -24.77
N ASP A 351 10.74 -17.97 -24.00
CA ASP A 351 9.42 -17.48 -23.56
C ASP A 351 9.61 -16.52 -22.37
N SER A 352 9.10 -15.30 -22.49
CA SER A 352 8.91 -14.41 -21.34
C SER A 352 7.74 -14.94 -20.50
N VAL A 353 7.97 -15.16 -19.21
CA VAL A 353 6.93 -15.62 -18.27
C VAL A 353 6.93 -14.77 -17.00
N VAL A 354 5.74 -14.55 -16.44
CA VAL A 354 5.61 -13.89 -15.13
C VAL A 354 6.16 -14.83 -14.05
N THR A 355 7.21 -14.39 -13.37
CA THR A 355 7.92 -15.16 -12.32
C THR A 355 7.62 -14.71 -10.90
N GLY A 356 6.91 -13.59 -10.77
CA GLY A 356 6.52 -12.94 -9.52
C GLY A 356 5.90 -11.58 -9.82
N PHE A 357 5.76 -10.74 -8.81
CA PHE A 357 5.26 -9.38 -8.94
C PHE A 357 6.18 -8.41 -8.21
N ARG A 358 6.20 -7.16 -8.65
CA ARG A 358 6.86 -6.05 -7.96
C ARG A 358 5.83 -4.98 -7.66
N GLU A 359 5.71 -4.62 -6.41
CA GLU A 359 4.92 -3.47 -5.99
C GLU A 359 5.84 -2.30 -5.70
N SER A 360 5.51 -1.15 -6.28
CA SER A 360 6.10 0.12 -5.91
C SER A 360 5.01 1.02 -5.37
N GLY A 361 5.21 1.56 -4.17
CA GLY A 361 4.17 2.27 -3.46
C GLY A 361 4.72 3.16 -2.37
N GLY A 362 3.81 3.73 -1.60
CA GLY A 362 4.16 4.48 -0.43
C GLY A 362 3.00 4.60 0.53
N GLU A 363 3.35 4.94 1.77
CA GLU A 363 2.39 5.17 2.83
C GLU A 363 2.79 6.40 3.65
N VAL A 364 1.78 7.19 4.01
CA VAL A 364 1.93 8.34 4.88
C VAL A 364 2.10 7.83 6.31
N THR A 365 3.23 8.17 6.94
CA THR A 365 3.53 7.81 8.33
C THR A 365 3.27 8.96 9.29
N ARG A 366 3.39 10.20 8.82
CA ARG A 366 3.05 11.41 9.58
C ARG A 366 2.55 12.53 8.67
N LEU A 367 1.62 13.33 9.18
CA LEU A 367 1.24 14.62 8.63
C LEU A 367 1.37 15.68 9.71
N ALA A 368 1.95 16.82 9.36
CA ALA A 368 1.91 18.02 10.17
C ALA A 368 1.32 19.19 9.37
N ALA A 369 0.56 20.06 10.04
CA ALA A 369 0.10 21.30 9.44
C ALA A 369 1.25 22.31 9.34
N SER A 370 1.05 23.39 8.57
CA SER A 370 2.04 24.48 8.42
C SER A 370 2.48 25.13 9.74
N ASP A 371 1.65 25.05 10.79
CA ASP A 371 1.97 25.55 12.13
C ASP A 371 2.78 24.54 12.99
N GLY A 372 3.09 23.36 12.44
CA GLY A 372 3.82 22.29 13.10
C GLY A 372 2.97 21.34 13.94
N SER A 373 1.66 21.57 14.05
CA SER A 373 0.77 20.65 14.75
C SER A 373 0.64 19.30 14.03
N GLU A 374 0.67 18.21 14.80
CA GLU A 374 0.53 16.87 14.25
C GLU A 374 -0.94 16.62 13.86
N VAL A 375 -1.15 16.36 12.57
CA VAL A 375 -2.48 16.11 11.97
C VAL A 375 -2.77 14.61 11.93
N TYR A 376 -1.74 13.80 11.71
CA TYR A 376 -1.82 12.35 11.63
C TYR A 376 -0.48 11.72 11.98
N ALA A 377 -0.50 10.63 12.74
CA ALA A 377 0.64 9.74 12.95
C ALA A 377 0.13 8.31 12.80
N ALA A 378 0.83 7.54 11.97
CA ALA A 378 0.39 6.22 11.62
C ALA A 378 0.84 5.18 12.64
N GLU A 379 -0.02 4.20 12.87
CA GLU A 379 0.25 3.10 13.80
C GLU A 379 0.84 1.90 13.05
N PHE A 380 1.90 1.32 13.60
CA PHE A 380 2.46 0.07 13.09
C PHE A 380 1.72 -1.12 13.70
N ALA A 381 1.55 -2.19 12.93
CA ALA A 381 1.08 -3.43 13.51
C ALA A 381 2.12 -3.97 14.49
N THR A 382 1.68 -4.85 15.40
CA THR A 382 2.52 -5.48 16.39
C THR A 382 2.36 -6.98 16.32
N LEU A 383 3.46 -7.72 16.19
CA LEU A 383 3.43 -9.18 16.28
C LEU A 383 3.86 -9.62 17.68
N ILE A 384 2.98 -10.36 18.34
CA ILE A 384 3.30 -11.08 19.57
C ILE A 384 3.10 -12.57 19.35
N GLY A 385 3.86 -13.38 20.06
CA GLY A 385 3.71 -14.80 19.91
C GLY A 385 4.49 -15.62 20.92
N SER A 386 4.36 -16.92 20.76
CA SER A 386 5.13 -17.91 21.50
C SER A 386 5.73 -18.93 20.54
N VAL A 387 6.90 -19.43 20.91
CA VAL A 387 7.58 -20.50 20.20
C VAL A 387 7.68 -21.72 21.09
N PHE A 388 7.25 -22.86 20.56
CA PHE A 388 7.24 -24.12 21.28
C PHE A 388 8.17 -25.17 20.65
N ASP A 389 8.92 -25.87 21.49
CA ASP A 389 9.69 -27.04 21.09
C ASP A 389 8.81 -28.30 21.25
N SER A 390 8.26 -28.76 20.12
CA SER A 390 7.43 -29.97 20.07
C SER A 390 8.23 -31.26 20.31
N THR A 391 9.56 -31.22 20.36
CA THR A 391 10.39 -32.40 20.65
C THR A 391 10.45 -32.70 22.15
N ASN A 392 10.45 -31.66 22.99
CA ASN A 392 10.59 -31.76 24.45
C ASN A 392 9.35 -31.28 25.21
N GLY A 393 8.35 -30.74 24.51
CA GLY A 393 7.11 -30.24 25.12
C GLY A 393 7.33 -28.97 25.97
N ARG A 394 8.26 -28.09 25.57
CA ARG A 394 8.65 -26.91 26.35
C ARG A 394 8.67 -25.65 25.48
N PRO A 395 8.48 -24.45 26.07
CA PRO A 395 8.74 -23.21 25.36
C PRO A 395 10.20 -23.12 24.89
N LEU A 396 10.42 -22.56 23.71
CA LEU A 396 11.74 -22.47 23.10
C LEU A 396 12.31 -21.06 23.27
N ALA A 397 13.34 -20.94 24.12
CA ALA A 397 14.08 -19.69 24.34
C ALA A 397 15.22 -19.51 23.33
N GLY A 398 15.59 -18.25 23.05
CA GLY A 398 16.72 -17.91 22.19
C GLY A 398 16.52 -18.20 20.70
N ALA A 399 15.29 -18.51 20.27
CA ALA A 399 14.97 -18.71 18.87
C ALA A 399 14.81 -17.36 18.16
N LEU A 400 15.41 -17.24 16.98
CA LEU A 400 15.30 -16.04 16.16
C LEU A 400 14.00 -16.11 15.35
N VAL A 401 13.15 -15.12 15.58
CA VAL A 401 11.91 -14.92 14.83
C VAL A 401 12.14 -13.78 13.85
N THR A 402 11.90 -14.02 12.57
CA THR A 402 12.12 -13.05 11.50
C THR A 402 10.85 -12.87 10.68
N ILE A 403 10.49 -11.62 10.38
CA ILE A 403 9.45 -11.30 9.40
C ILE A 403 10.13 -11.28 8.04
N VAL A 404 9.91 -12.31 7.23
CA VAL A 404 10.55 -12.51 5.94
C VAL A 404 10.26 -11.33 5.01
N GLY A 405 11.27 -10.93 4.23
CA GLY A 405 11.18 -9.78 3.34
C GLY A 405 11.54 -8.45 3.98
N THR A 406 11.62 -8.38 5.31
CA THR A 406 11.99 -7.16 6.07
C THR A 406 13.32 -7.34 6.81
N ASP A 407 13.81 -6.25 7.42
CA ASP A 407 14.96 -6.24 8.34
C ASP A 407 14.58 -6.57 9.79
N ARG A 408 13.30 -6.90 10.04
CA ARG A 408 12.76 -7.05 11.39
C ARG A 408 12.98 -8.47 11.91
N SER A 409 13.71 -8.56 13.01
CA SER A 409 13.89 -9.80 13.76
C SER A 409 13.93 -9.57 15.27
N THR A 410 13.60 -10.60 16.03
CA THR A 410 13.65 -10.61 17.50
C THR A 410 14.01 -12.00 18.00
N GLN A 411 14.49 -12.12 19.24
CA GLN A 411 14.73 -13.41 19.87
C GLN A 411 13.65 -13.73 20.90
N THR A 412 13.29 -15.01 21.02
CA THR A 412 12.37 -15.46 22.05
C THR A 412 13.00 -15.37 23.44
N ARG A 413 12.17 -14.96 24.41
CA ARG A 413 12.51 -14.88 25.83
C ARG A 413 12.60 -16.27 26.44
N TRP A 414 12.99 -16.32 27.72
CA TRP A 414 13.16 -17.57 28.48
C TRP A 414 11.87 -18.41 28.57
N ASP A 415 10.70 -17.78 28.48
CA ASP A 415 9.38 -18.41 28.49
C ASP A 415 8.87 -18.73 27.06
N GLY A 416 9.73 -18.60 26.05
CA GLY A 416 9.41 -18.81 24.63
C GLY A 416 8.57 -17.70 23.99
N THR A 417 8.24 -16.63 24.72
CA THR A 417 7.45 -15.52 24.17
C THR A 417 8.33 -14.55 23.38
N PHE A 418 7.73 -13.84 22.43
CA PHE A 418 8.40 -12.77 21.70
C PHE A 418 7.45 -11.62 21.39
N HIS A 419 8.05 -10.47 21.14
CA HIS A 419 7.38 -9.25 20.70
C HIS A 419 8.27 -8.57 19.65
N ILE A 420 7.67 -8.21 18.53
CA ILE A 420 8.35 -7.55 17.42
C ILE A 420 7.39 -6.56 16.75
N ALA A 421 7.88 -5.36 16.48
CA ALA A 421 7.13 -4.39 15.69
C ALA A 421 6.90 -4.97 14.29
N GLY A 422 5.65 -5.00 13.83
CA GLY A 422 5.26 -5.49 12.52
C GLY A 422 5.25 -4.40 11.44
N PRO A 423 5.25 -4.78 10.15
CA PRO A 423 4.93 -3.86 9.07
C PRO A 423 3.56 -3.21 9.29
N MET A 424 3.27 -2.11 8.61
CA MET A 424 2.00 -1.40 8.83
C MET A 424 0.82 -2.21 8.31
N GLN A 425 1.00 -2.87 7.16
CA GLN A 425 0.01 -3.78 6.59
C GLN A 425 0.62 -4.76 5.59
N GLY A 426 -0.12 -5.82 5.25
CA GLY A 426 0.20 -6.79 4.20
C GLY A 426 0.45 -8.21 4.74
N GLU A 427 0.58 -9.18 3.82
CA GLU A 427 0.81 -10.59 4.16
C GLU A 427 2.32 -10.91 4.10
N TYR A 428 2.87 -11.34 5.24
CA TYR A 428 4.28 -11.69 5.39
C TYR A 428 4.43 -13.08 5.98
N ALA A 429 5.47 -13.79 5.53
CA ALA A 429 5.85 -15.04 6.17
C ALA A 429 6.68 -14.75 7.44
N VAL A 430 6.28 -15.30 8.57
CA VAL A 430 7.05 -15.30 9.82
C VAL A 430 7.83 -16.61 9.89
N ARG A 431 9.15 -16.51 9.97
CA ARG A 431 10.06 -17.66 10.00
C ARG A 431 10.75 -17.78 11.35
N LEU A 432 10.91 -19.04 11.77
CA LEU A 432 11.65 -19.43 12.95
C LEU A 432 13.00 -20.01 12.56
N SER A 433 14.09 -19.50 13.11
CA SER A 433 15.39 -20.18 13.09
C SER A 433 15.93 -20.38 14.49
N HIS A 434 16.68 -21.46 14.68
CA HIS A 434 17.30 -21.80 15.96
C HIS A 434 18.59 -22.58 15.68
N PRO A 435 19.70 -22.33 16.40
CA PRO A 435 20.98 -22.97 16.12
C PRO A 435 20.94 -24.51 16.08
N SER A 436 20.06 -25.14 16.87
CA SER A 436 19.88 -26.59 16.85
C SER A 436 19.23 -27.14 15.58
N LEU A 437 18.40 -26.34 14.88
CA LEU A 437 17.80 -26.71 13.60
C LEU A 437 18.73 -26.41 12.43
N ASP A 438 19.45 -25.28 12.50
CA ASP A 438 20.42 -24.89 11.48
C ASP A 438 21.53 -25.94 11.36
N SER A 439 21.98 -26.50 12.49
CA SER A 439 22.94 -27.61 12.54
C SER A 439 22.43 -28.90 11.91
N LEU A 440 21.11 -29.08 11.80
CA LEU A 440 20.46 -30.22 11.17
C LEU A 440 20.07 -29.95 9.71
N GLY A 441 20.36 -28.75 9.18
CA GLY A 441 19.89 -28.33 7.85
C GLY A 441 18.37 -28.20 7.73
N ILE A 442 17.65 -28.11 8.86
CA ILE A 442 16.18 -28.08 8.88
C ILE A 442 15.71 -26.64 8.76
N MET A 443 15.14 -26.31 7.61
CA MET A 443 14.44 -25.04 7.43
C MET A 443 12.97 -25.18 7.85
N THR A 444 12.53 -24.33 8.77
CA THR A 444 11.10 -24.26 9.09
C THR A 444 10.35 -23.53 7.97
N PRO A 445 9.18 -24.04 7.53
CA PRO A 445 8.34 -23.29 6.62
C PRO A 445 7.86 -22.01 7.32
N GLY A 446 7.86 -20.89 6.59
CA GLY A 446 7.29 -19.64 7.10
C GLY A 446 5.79 -19.78 7.32
N THR A 447 5.30 -19.22 8.42
CA THR A 447 3.86 -19.10 8.68
C THR A 447 3.37 -17.79 8.10
N ALA A 448 2.41 -17.84 7.18
CA ALA A 448 1.81 -16.63 6.63
C ALA A 448 1.02 -15.89 7.72
N VAL A 449 1.27 -14.59 7.85
CA VAL A 449 0.63 -13.71 8.82
C VAL A 449 0.21 -12.44 8.10
N GLU A 450 -1.07 -12.11 8.19
CA GLU A 450 -1.62 -10.85 7.72
C GLU A 450 -1.47 -9.78 8.79
N PHE A 451 -0.95 -8.62 8.38
CA PHE A 451 -0.78 -7.45 9.22
C PHE A 451 -1.77 -6.38 8.80
N SER A 452 -2.37 -5.75 9.81
CA SER A 452 -3.25 -4.60 9.66
C SER A 452 -2.80 -3.47 10.57
N ARG A 453 -3.03 -2.24 10.13
CA ARG A 453 -2.56 -1.02 10.80
C ARG A 453 -3.05 -0.94 12.25
N GLY A 454 -2.12 -0.72 13.19
CA GLY A 454 -2.42 -0.63 14.62
C GLY A 454 -2.85 -1.94 15.30
N GLU A 455 -2.98 -3.04 14.55
CA GLU A 455 -3.44 -4.30 15.13
C GLU A 455 -2.32 -5.08 15.84
N VAL A 456 -2.71 -5.81 16.89
CA VAL A 456 -1.84 -6.76 17.58
C VAL A 456 -2.14 -8.17 17.07
N VAL A 457 -1.27 -8.67 16.19
CA VAL A 457 -1.38 -9.99 15.60
C VAL A 457 -0.71 -11.02 16.50
N ARG A 458 -1.38 -12.16 16.72
CA ARG A 458 -0.89 -13.27 17.54
C ARG A 458 -0.53 -14.46 16.66
N VAL A 459 0.68 -15.00 16.85
CA VAL A 459 1.11 -16.23 16.17
C VAL A 459 1.70 -17.23 17.16
N SER A 460 1.45 -18.51 16.94
CA SER A 460 2.14 -19.60 17.62
C SER A 460 3.01 -20.33 16.61
N LEU A 461 4.31 -20.35 16.87
CA LEU A 461 5.29 -21.05 16.05
C LEU A 461 5.77 -22.28 16.82
N ALA A 462 6.16 -23.32 16.11
CA ALA A 462 6.71 -24.50 16.75
C ALA A 462 7.82 -25.12 15.92
N ILE A 463 8.82 -25.67 16.60
CA ILE A 463 9.71 -26.64 15.97
C ILE A 463 8.87 -27.88 15.60
N PRO A 464 9.02 -28.41 14.37
CA PRO A 464 8.41 -29.67 13.98
C PRO A 464 8.61 -30.78 15.02
N PRO A 465 7.61 -31.65 15.27
CA PRO A 465 7.80 -32.78 16.17
C PRO A 465 8.93 -33.69 15.65
N LEU A 466 9.59 -34.41 16.57
CA LEU A 466 10.73 -35.27 16.24
C LEU A 466 10.40 -36.29 15.14
N SER A 467 9.16 -36.77 15.06
CA SER A 467 8.69 -37.65 14.00
C SER A 467 8.80 -37.03 12.60
N ARG A 468 8.45 -35.74 12.46
CA ARG A 468 8.55 -35.00 11.19
C ARG A 468 10.00 -34.68 10.87
N ILE A 469 10.82 -34.36 11.88
CA ILE A 469 12.27 -34.15 11.71
C ILE A 469 12.94 -35.43 11.21
N ARG A 470 12.65 -36.58 11.85
CA ARG A 470 13.14 -37.90 11.44
C ARG A 470 12.76 -38.23 10.01
N ALA A 471 11.48 -38.08 9.66
CA ALA A 471 11.00 -38.35 8.30
C ALA A 471 11.67 -37.48 7.23
N ALA A 472 12.05 -36.24 7.58
CA ALA A 472 12.77 -35.34 6.68
C ALA A 472 14.26 -35.73 6.53
N LEU A 473 14.91 -36.17 7.61
CA LEU A 473 16.32 -36.58 7.62
C LEU A 473 16.55 -37.95 6.97
N CYS A 474 15.63 -38.91 7.16
CA CYS A 474 15.75 -40.27 6.65
C CYS A 474 14.47 -40.66 5.88
N PRO A 475 14.34 -40.24 4.60
CA PRO A 475 13.19 -40.58 3.77
C PRO A 475 13.17 -42.08 3.44
N GLY A 476 12.03 -42.74 3.63
CA GLY A 476 11.83 -44.15 3.23
C GLY A 476 12.15 -45.21 4.29
N GLU A 477 12.57 -44.81 5.49
CA GLU A 477 12.82 -45.75 6.59
C GLU A 477 11.55 -46.11 7.37
N SER A 478 11.38 -47.39 7.70
CA SER A 478 10.31 -47.88 8.57
C SER A 478 10.66 -47.65 10.03
N TRP A 479 10.09 -46.61 10.63
CA TRP A 479 10.41 -46.22 12.01
C TRP A 479 9.72 -47.12 13.05
N GLY A 480 10.46 -48.10 13.59
CA GLY A 480 10.14 -48.73 14.87
C GLY A 480 10.42 -47.81 16.07
N GLN A 481 10.00 -48.21 17.28
CA GLN A 481 10.02 -47.38 18.50
C GLN A 481 11.42 -46.94 18.99
N ALA A 482 12.51 -47.43 18.40
CA ALA A 482 13.86 -47.31 18.97
C ALA A 482 14.96 -47.03 17.92
N VAL A 483 14.69 -46.19 16.93
CA VAL A 483 15.71 -45.81 15.92
C VAL A 483 16.19 -44.37 16.15
N ARG A 484 17.50 -44.19 16.26
CA ARG A 484 18.22 -42.91 16.38
C ARG A 484 18.83 -42.53 15.03
N ALA A 485 19.08 -41.23 14.84
CA ALA A 485 19.87 -40.73 13.72
C ALA A 485 21.05 -39.91 14.26
N ILE A 486 22.21 -40.03 13.64
CA ILE A 486 23.37 -39.16 13.88
C ILE A 486 23.48 -38.23 12.69
N VAL A 487 23.47 -36.93 12.94
CA VAL A 487 23.74 -35.89 11.95
C VAL A 487 25.00 -35.16 12.39
N GLY A 488 25.90 -34.89 11.45
CA GLY A 488 27.15 -34.20 11.74
C GLY A 488 27.75 -33.54 10.51
N VAL A 489 28.83 -32.80 10.74
CA VAL A 489 29.59 -32.11 9.69
C VAL A 489 31.08 -32.45 9.85
N VAL A 490 31.73 -32.80 8.75
CA VAL A 490 33.18 -33.02 8.69
C VAL A 490 33.85 -31.75 8.18
N ARG A 491 34.79 -31.21 8.95
CA ARG A 491 35.58 -30.03 8.61
C ARG A 491 37.07 -30.33 8.68
N ASP A 492 37.83 -29.67 7.84
CA ASP A 492 39.29 -29.69 7.87
C ASP A 492 39.79 -29.00 9.15
N GLY A 493 40.66 -29.67 9.89
CA GLY A 493 41.10 -29.23 11.22
C GLY A 493 41.99 -27.99 11.23
N GLN A 494 42.55 -27.57 10.08
CA GLN A 494 43.42 -26.40 9.99
C GLN A 494 42.70 -25.18 9.41
N THR A 495 41.86 -25.41 8.39
CA THR A 495 41.19 -24.35 7.63
C THR A 495 39.75 -24.12 8.07
N GLY A 496 39.13 -25.08 8.77
CA GLY A 496 37.71 -25.05 9.10
C GLY A 496 36.78 -25.26 7.89
N ALA A 497 37.34 -25.49 6.70
CA ALA A 497 36.60 -25.71 5.47
C ALA A 497 35.82 -27.04 5.53
N PRO A 498 34.62 -27.12 4.94
CA PRO A 498 33.86 -28.36 4.87
C PRO A 498 34.59 -29.39 4.00
N VAL A 499 34.58 -30.67 4.42
CA VAL A 499 35.18 -31.78 3.66
C VAL A 499 34.08 -32.57 2.97
N ALA A 500 33.99 -32.43 1.65
CA ALA A 500 33.04 -33.19 0.82
C ALA A 500 33.56 -34.60 0.52
N ALA A 501 32.64 -35.54 0.28
CA ALA A 501 32.92 -36.93 -0.07
C ALA A 501 33.77 -37.72 0.94
N ALA A 502 33.80 -37.29 2.21
CA ALA A 502 34.38 -38.05 3.31
C ALA A 502 33.43 -39.18 3.71
N GLN A 503 33.97 -40.38 3.92
CA GLN A 503 33.21 -41.53 4.40
C GLN A 503 33.22 -41.54 5.94
N VAL A 504 32.03 -41.52 6.53
CA VAL A 504 31.82 -41.63 7.97
C VAL A 504 31.24 -43.00 8.26
N VAL A 505 31.97 -43.79 9.06
CA VAL A 505 31.60 -45.15 9.45
C VAL A 505 31.33 -45.17 10.94
N VAL A 506 30.16 -45.68 11.34
CA VAL A 506 29.80 -45.92 12.74
C VAL A 506 29.55 -47.41 12.90
N SER A 507 30.26 -48.04 13.83
CA SER A 507 30.15 -49.47 14.14
C SER A 507 29.65 -49.70 15.56
N TRP A 508 28.83 -50.74 15.74
CA TRP A 508 28.32 -51.17 17.04
C TRP A 508 28.08 -52.68 17.07
N GLN A 509 27.91 -53.25 18.26
CA GLN A 509 27.58 -54.66 18.44
C GLN A 509 26.11 -54.82 18.85
N LEU A 510 25.38 -55.66 18.14
CA LEU A 510 24.01 -56.03 18.45
C LEU A 510 24.06 -57.37 19.20
N VAL A 511 23.68 -57.35 20.48
CA VAL A 511 23.70 -58.53 21.36
C VAL A 511 22.27 -59.04 21.54
N GLU A 512 21.97 -60.20 20.97
CA GLU A 512 20.67 -60.85 21.06
C GLU A 512 20.79 -62.22 21.72
N GLY A 513 19.85 -62.57 22.60
CA GLY A 513 19.94 -63.82 23.32
C GLY A 513 19.01 -63.95 24.51
N ASN A 514 19.03 -65.12 25.13
CA ASN A 514 18.36 -65.38 26.40
C ASN A 514 19.40 -65.51 27.53
N ARG A 515 18.96 -65.85 28.76
CA ARG A 515 19.87 -65.97 29.92
C ARG A 515 20.94 -67.06 29.79
N THR A 516 20.87 -67.90 28.77
CA THR A 516 21.74 -69.08 28.58
C THR A 516 22.58 -69.01 27.30
N LEU A 517 22.17 -68.23 26.30
CA LEU A 517 22.91 -68.04 25.04
C LEU A 517 22.79 -66.58 24.61
N MET A 518 23.93 -65.89 24.49
CA MET A 518 24.06 -64.54 23.95
C MET A 518 24.86 -64.59 22.65
N GLN A 519 24.38 -63.95 21.59
CA GLN A 519 25.06 -63.81 20.32
C GLN A 519 25.33 -62.33 20.06
N ALA A 520 26.60 -61.97 19.81
CA ALA A 520 26.99 -60.61 19.42
C ALA A 520 27.26 -60.56 17.91
N THR A 521 26.70 -59.56 17.24
CA THR A 521 26.90 -59.31 15.80
C THR A 521 27.42 -57.89 15.62
N ASP A 522 28.54 -57.73 14.91
CA ASP A 522 29.05 -56.42 14.52
C ASP A 522 28.20 -55.86 13.37
N VAL A 523 27.75 -54.62 13.52
CA VAL A 523 26.95 -53.90 12.53
C VAL A 523 27.63 -52.55 12.27
N GLU A 524 27.65 -52.14 11.01
CA GLU A 524 28.18 -50.84 10.60
C GLU A 524 27.14 -50.06 9.80
N ALA A 525 27.12 -48.75 10.00
CA ALA A 525 26.41 -47.79 9.16
C ALA A 525 27.42 -46.82 8.53
N VAL A 526 27.21 -46.52 7.26
CA VAL A 526 28.11 -45.70 6.46
C VAL A 526 27.33 -44.52 5.87
N ALA A 527 27.89 -43.32 5.99
CA ALA A 527 27.41 -42.12 5.32
C ALA A 527 28.57 -41.44 4.58
N VAL A 528 28.23 -40.69 3.54
CA VAL A 528 29.18 -39.89 2.76
C VAL A 528 28.81 -38.43 2.90
N THR A 529 29.78 -37.56 3.14
CA THR A 529 29.51 -36.13 3.31
C THR A 529 29.19 -35.45 1.99
N ASP A 530 28.24 -34.50 2.02
CA ASP A 530 27.89 -33.67 0.87
C ASP A 530 28.87 -32.49 0.65
N GLY A 531 28.55 -31.59 -0.30
CA GLY A 531 29.36 -30.40 -0.59
C GLY A 531 29.50 -29.41 0.57
N SER A 532 28.64 -29.50 1.59
CA SER A 532 28.72 -28.73 2.83
C SER A 532 29.48 -29.46 3.95
N GLY A 533 29.99 -30.67 3.68
CA GLY A 533 30.62 -31.54 4.65
C GLY A 533 29.64 -32.25 5.57
N SER A 534 28.33 -32.14 5.32
CA SER A 534 27.29 -32.70 6.19
C SER A 534 27.02 -34.17 5.88
N PHE A 535 26.77 -34.98 6.89
CA PHE A 535 26.37 -36.39 6.75
C PHE A 535 25.18 -36.72 7.68
N THR A 536 24.38 -37.70 7.29
CA THR A 536 23.28 -38.25 8.11
C THR A 536 23.37 -39.77 8.10
N LEU A 537 23.38 -40.37 9.29
CA LEU A 537 23.31 -41.82 9.53
C LEU A 537 21.97 -42.14 10.19
N CYS A 538 21.22 -43.03 9.56
CA CYS A 538 19.88 -43.44 9.96
C CYS A 538 19.88 -44.89 10.49
N SER A 539 18.75 -45.40 11.00
CA SER A 539 18.65 -46.79 11.50
C SER A 539 19.57 -47.19 12.66
N LEU A 540 20.02 -46.27 13.52
CA LEU A 540 20.88 -46.62 14.66
C LEU A 540 20.03 -47.14 15.85
N PRO A 541 20.48 -48.17 16.59
CA PRO A 541 19.74 -48.68 17.74
C PRO A 541 19.65 -47.66 18.88
N ALA A 542 18.52 -47.60 19.58
CA ALA A 542 18.44 -46.93 20.86
C ALA A 542 19.09 -47.82 21.93
N SER A 543 20.14 -47.30 22.56
CA SER A 543 20.85 -47.91 23.69
C SER A 543 19.95 -48.53 24.75
#